data_AF-A0A4S2AH98-F1
#
_entry.id   AF-A0A4S2AH98-F1
#
_cell.length_a   1.000
_cell.length_b   1.000
_cell.length_c   1.000
_cell.angle_alpha   90.00
_cell.angle_beta   90.00
_cell.angle_gamma   90.00
#
_symmetry.space_group_name_H-M   'P 1'
#
loop_
_entity.id
_entity.type
_entity.pdbx_description
1 polymer ?
#
loop_
_entity_poly.entity_id
_entity_poly.type
_entity_poly.pdbx_seq_one_letter_code
_entity_poly.pdbx_strand_id
1 'polypeptide(L)'
;MKNDYYDVAINDLLYLQVTLNTPYYNNIAVNAQQVAEKMLKSVAERVCVGVEKLMHTHNLRALYTEIHKIEPDFILDKGSLSMLKDLYFDAKYPGDNFVTVTREECDECLEIMYAVIDAVHSLRAKYNLPCQEVEERYICQSTYLDEQQKTGGL
;
A
#
# COMPACT_ATOMS: atom_id res chain seq x y z
N MET A 1 -3.87 -8.89 -18.98
CA MET A 1 -3.10 -8.69 -17.75
C MET A 1 -1.82 -9.50 -17.86
N LYS A 2 -0.63 -8.90 -17.78
CA LYS A 2 0.61 -9.68 -17.71
C LYS A 2 0.76 -10.21 -16.28
N ASN A 3 1.37 -11.39 -16.13
CA ASN A 3 1.65 -11.96 -14.82
C ASN A 3 2.91 -11.30 -14.23
N ASP A 4 2.77 -10.04 -13.81
CA ASP A 4 3.85 -9.19 -13.29
C ASP A 4 3.36 -8.46 -12.03
N TYR A 5 4.21 -8.36 -11.00
CA TYR A 5 3.80 -7.75 -9.73
C TYR A 5 3.40 -6.28 -9.88
N TYR A 6 4.04 -5.54 -10.80
CA TYR A 6 3.73 -4.14 -11.03
C TYR A 6 2.32 -3.96 -11.59
N ASP A 7 1.97 -4.72 -12.65
CA ASP A 7 0.64 -4.65 -13.25
C ASP A 7 -0.46 -5.02 -12.25
N VAL A 8 -0.20 -6.01 -11.39
CA VAL A 8 -1.14 -6.37 -10.31
C VAL A 8 -1.24 -5.27 -9.27
N ALA A 9 -0.12 -4.66 -8.85
CA ALA A 9 -0.10 -3.56 -7.90
C ALA A 9 -0.90 -2.35 -8.39
N ILE A 10 -0.78 -2.01 -9.68
CA ILE A 10 -1.53 -0.90 -10.28
C ILE A 10 -3.03 -1.22 -10.33
N ASN A 11 -3.42 -2.44 -10.69
CA ASN A 11 -4.83 -2.83 -10.68
C ASN A 11 -5.43 -2.75 -9.26
N ASP A 12 -4.68 -3.20 -8.26
CA ASP A 12 -5.09 -3.10 -6.85
C ASP A 12 -5.20 -1.65 -6.38
N LEU A 13 -4.29 -0.77 -6.82
CA LEU A 13 -4.37 0.67 -6.55
C LEU A 13 -5.62 1.29 -7.18
N LEU A 14 -5.90 0.99 -8.45
CA LEU A 14 -7.09 1.50 -9.14
C LEU A 14 -8.38 1.03 -8.43
N TYR A 15 -8.43 -0.23 -8.01
CA TYR A 15 -9.53 -0.75 -7.21
C TYR A 15 -9.65 0.00 -5.87
N LEU A 16 -8.54 0.13 -5.14
CA LEU A 16 -8.48 0.84 -3.86
C LEU A 16 -9.01 2.28 -3.99
N GLN A 17 -8.57 3.00 -5.02
CA GLN A 17 -8.96 4.38 -5.28
C GLN A 17 -10.46 4.57 -5.49
N VAL A 18 -11.15 3.59 -6.07
CA VAL A 18 -12.63 3.60 -6.20
C VAL A 18 -13.32 3.40 -4.85
N THR A 19 -12.67 2.74 -3.90
CA THR A 19 -13.24 2.41 -2.58
C THR A 19 -12.90 3.40 -1.46
N LEU A 20 -12.09 4.43 -1.73
CA LEU A 20 -11.57 5.36 -0.70
C LEU A 20 -12.64 6.09 0.11
N ASN A 21 -13.80 6.38 -0.48
CA ASN A 21 -14.87 7.15 0.18
C ASN A 21 -15.93 6.24 0.85
N THR A 22 -15.55 5.01 1.21
CA THR A 22 -16.40 4.05 1.93
C THR A 22 -16.00 4.00 3.41
N PRO A 23 -16.83 3.48 4.34
CA PRO A 23 -16.48 3.41 5.76
C PRO A 23 -15.52 2.26 6.08
N TYR A 24 -15.04 1.55 5.06
CA TYR A 24 -14.35 0.28 5.23
C TYR A 24 -12.85 0.50 5.45
N TYR A 25 -12.48 1.29 6.46
CA TYR A 25 -11.09 1.70 6.73
C TYR A 25 -10.14 0.52 6.93
N ASN A 26 -10.58 -0.55 7.61
CA ASN A 26 -9.83 -1.80 7.72
C ASN A 26 -9.47 -2.38 6.33
N ASN A 27 -10.43 -2.40 5.40
CA ASN A 27 -10.22 -2.93 4.06
C ASN A 27 -9.31 -2.01 3.24
N ILE A 28 -9.47 -0.69 3.38
CA ILE A 28 -8.62 0.30 2.70
C ILE A 28 -7.17 0.15 3.19
N ALA A 29 -6.93 0.05 4.51
CA ALA A 29 -5.61 -0.17 5.07
C ALA A 29 -4.97 -1.49 4.62
N VAL A 30 -5.74 -2.59 4.61
CA VAL A 30 -5.29 -3.89 4.09
C VAL A 30 -4.92 -3.81 2.60
N ASN A 31 -5.70 -3.10 1.80
CA ASN A 31 -5.40 -2.90 0.38
C ASN A 31 -4.17 -2.01 0.17
N ALA A 32 -4.01 -0.95 0.97
CA ALA A 32 -2.82 -0.10 0.93
C ALA A 32 -1.54 -0.89 1.22
N GLN A 33 -1.56 -1.77 2.23
CA GLN A 33 -0.47 -2.70 2.52
C GLN A 33 -0.16 -3.60 1.33
N GLN A 34 -1.19 -4.19 0.72
CA GLN A 34 -1.02 -5.09 -0.41
C GLN A 34 -0.47 -4.40 -1.65
N VAL A 35 -0.90 -3.17 -1.95
CA VAL A 35 -0.33 -2.35 -3.03
C VAL A 35 1.15 -2.10 -2.77
N ALA A 36 1.49 -1.62 -1.58
CA ALA A 36 2.89 -1.36 -1.20
C ALA A 36 3.77 -2.61 -1.29
N GLU A 37 3.29 -3.76 -0.82
CA GLU A 37 4.02 -5.04 -0.92
C GLU A 37 4.28 -5.44 -2.37
N LYS A 38 3.25 -5.37 -3.23
CA LYS A 38 3.40 -5.75 -4.65
C LYS A 38 4.29 -4.76 -5.40
N MET A 39 4.23 -3.46 -5.08
CA MET A 39 5.17 -2.46 -5.61
C MET A 39 6.61 -2.79 -5.27
N LEU A 40 6.92 -3.08 -3.99
CA LEU A 40 8.27 -3.49 -3.57
C LEU A 40 8.72 -4.79 -4.25
N LYS A 41 7.83 -5.78 -4.34
CA LYS A 41 8.12 -7.05 -5.04
C LYS A 41 8.45 -6.82 -6.51
N SER A 42 7.77 -5.89 -7.17
CA SER A 42 7.97 -5.59 -8.59
C SER A 42 9.37 -5.08 -8.96
N VAL A 43 10.09 -4.48 -7.99
CA VAL A 43 11.49 -4.07 -8.18
C VAL A 43 12.46 -5.09 -7.59
N ALA A 44 12.12 -5.70 -6.44
CA ALA A 44 12.96 -6.72 -5.82
C ALA A 44 13.24 -7.89 -6.77
N GLU A 45 12.24 -8.36 -7.52
CA GLU A 45 12.43 -9.44 -8.50
C GLU A 45 13.36 -9.08 -9.67
N ARG A 46 13.60 -7.79 -9.90
CA ARG A 46 14.40 -7.27 -11.03
C ARG A 46 15.82 -6.95 -10.62
N VAL A 47 16.01 -6.44 -9.40
CA VAL A 47 17.30 -5.88 -8.95
C VAL A 47 17.99 -6.73 -7.90
N CYS A 48 17.26 -7.58 -7.17
CA CYS A 48 17.84 -8.41 -6.12
C CYS A 48 18.12 -9.84 -6.60
N VAL A 49 19.13 -10.48 -6.02
CA VAL A 49 19.47 -11.89 -6.26
C VAL A 49 19.15 -12.71 -5.01
N GLY A 50 18.57 -13.91 -5.17
CA GLY A 50 18.32 -14.83 -4.05
C GLY A 50 17.14 -14.45 -3.14
N VAL A 51 16.19 -13.66 -3.66
CA VAL A 51 15.01 -13.19 -2.90
C VAL A 51 13.79 -14.07 -3.05
N GLU A 52 13.87 -15.23 -3.71
CA GLU A 52 12.71 -16.07 -4.09
C GLU A 52 11.86 -16.44 -2.88
N LYS A 53 12.50 -16.79 -1.75
CA LYS A 53 11.77 -17.08 -0.49
C LYS A 53 11.08 -15.83 0.06
N LEU A 54 11.75 -14.69 -0.01
CA LEU A 54 11.25 -13.42 0.50
C LEU A 54 10.03 -12.94 -0.29
N MET A 55 10.00 -13.21 -1.60
CA MET A 55 8.86 -12.92 -2.49
C MET A 55 7.57 -13.64 -2.09
N HIS A 56 7.66 -14.71 -1.30
CA HIS A 56 6.50 -15.43 -0.75
C HIS A 56 6.13 -15.02 0.68
N THR A 57 6.79 -14.00 1.23
CA THR A 57 6.46 -13.43 2.55
C THR A 57 5.72 -12.10 2.42
N HIS A 58 5.11 -11.65 3.52
CA HIS A 58 4.47 -10.33 3.67
C HIS A 58 5.37 -9.34 4.43
N ASN A 59 6.70 -9.47 4.29
CA ASN A 59 7.66 -8.69 5.09
C ASN A 59 8.24 -7.51 4.31
N LEU A 60 7.55 -6.36 4.36
CA LEU A 60 7.94 -5.13 3.65
C LEU A 60 9.33 -4.64 4.07
N ARG A 61 9.67 -4.76 5.37
CA ARG A 61 10.98 -4.34 5.88
C ARG A 61 12.11 -5.17 5.32
N ALA A 62 11.91 -6.47 5.18
CA ALA A 62 12.90 -7.35 4.58
C ALA A 62 13.02 -7.08 3.07
N LEU A 63 11.91 -6.89 2.35
CA LEU A 63 11.92 -6.48 0.94
C LEU A 63 12.70 -5.17 0.75
N TYR A 64 12.37 -4.13 1.52
CA TYR A 64 13.10 -2.87 1.51
C TYR A 64 14.59 -3.06 1.79
N THR A 65 14.94 -3.85 2.81
CA THR A 65 16.34 -4.08 3.18
C THR A 65 17.13 -4.71 2.05
N GLU A 66 16.57 -5.68 1.32
CA GLU A 66 17.27 -6.28 0.17
C GLU A 66 17.38 -5.32 -1.03
N ILE A 67 16.36 -4.51 -1.30
CA ILE A 67 16.43 -3.50 -2.37
C ILE A 67 17.49 -2.45 -2.03
N HIS A 68 17.45 -1.90 -0.81
CA HIS A 68 18.35 -0.83 -0.36
C HIS A 68 19.83 -1.26 -0.32
N LYS A 69 20.13 -2.55 -0.11
CA LYS A 69 21.50 -3.08 -0.20
C LYS A 69 22.09 -2.92 -1.60
N ILE A 70 21.27 -3.10 -2.64
CA ILE A 70 21.68 -2.95 -4.04
C ILE A 70 21.61 -1.49 -4.45
N GLU A 71 20.61 -0.77 -3.93
CA GLU A 71 20.27 0.60 -4.31
C GLU A 71 20.16 1.51 -3.08
N PRO A 72 21.28 2.04 -2.57
CA PRO A 72 21.29 2.86 -1.35
C PRO A 72 20.46 4.15 -1.44
N ASP A 73 20.21 4.65 -2.65
CA ASP A 73 19.36 5.83 -2.89
C ASP A 73 17.86 5.50 -2.80
N PHE A 74 17.49 4.21 -2.78
CA PHE A 74 16.12 3.78 -2.50
C PHE A 74 15.87 3.90 -0.99
N ILE A 75 15.30 5.01 -0.55
CA ILE A 75 15.12 5.34 0.87
C ILE A 75 13.63 5.30 1.22
N LEU A 76 13.29 4.45 2.19
CA LEU A 76 11.97 4.36 2.80
C LEU A 76 12.11 4.32 4.33
N ASP A 77 11.11 4.85 5.04
CA ASP A 77 11.09 4.76 6.50
C ASP A 77 10.72 3.35 6.97
N LYS A 78 11.61 2.72 7.75
CA LYS A 78 11.38 1.36 8.26
C LYS A 78 10.27 1.27 9.30
N GLY A 79 10.00 2.36 10.02
CA GLY A 79 8.92 2.45 11.00
C GLY A 79 7.56 2.42 10.31
N SER A 80 7.38 3.26 9.29
CA SER A 80 6.21 3.29 8.41
C SER A 80 5.93 1.93 7.77
N LEU A 81 6.96 1.25 7.24
CA LEU A 81 6.78 -0.10 6.67
C LEU A 81 6.40 -1.16 7.71
N SER A 82 6.80 -0.97 8.97
CA SER A 82 6.36 -1.82 10.09
C SER A 82 4.88 -1.57 10.40
N MET A 83 4.47 -0.32 10.54
CA MET A 83 3.10 0.07 10.86
C MET A 83 2.10 -0.48 9.84
N LEU A 84 2.40 -0.33 8.54
CA LEU A 84 1.55 -0.84 7.46
C LEU A 84 1.37 -2.37 7.52
N LYS A 85 2.39 -3.10 7.97
CA LYS A 85 2.34 -4.56 8.14
C LYS A 85 1.52 -4.95 9.37
N ASP A 86 1.72 -4.29 10.50
CA ASP A 86 1.06 -4.66 11.75
C ASP A 86 -0.46 -4.43 11.66
N LEU A 87 -0.88 -3.31 11.04
CA LEU A 87 -2.30 -3.04 10.75
C LEU A 87 -2.95 -4.11 9.85
N TYR A 88 -2.23 -4.68 8.88
CA TYR A 88 -2.74 -5.77 8.04
C TYR A 88 -3.07 -7.04 8.83
N PHE A 89 -2.27 -7.39 9.85
CA PHE A 89 -2.50 -8.60 10.63
C PHE A 89 -3.67 -8.43 11.61
N ASP A 90 -3.79 -7.26 12.22
CA ASP A 90 -4.77 -7.01 13.28
C ASP A 90 -6.15 -6.62 12.73
N ALA A 91 -6.23 -6.02 11.54
CA ALA A 91 -7.47 -5.60 10.92
C ALA A 91 -8.23 -6.70 10.16
N LYS A 92 -7.59 -7.85 9.89
CA LYS A 92 -8.06 -8.85 8.91
C LYS A 92 -8.94 -9.97 9.49
N TYR A 93 -8.87 -10.24 10.79
CA TYR A 93 -9.62 -11.35 11.40
C TYR A 93 -10.42 -10.90 12.63
N PRO A 94 -11.71 -11.28 12.74
CA PRO A 94 -12.47 -11.11 13.97
C PRO A 94 -11.88 -12.01 15.08
N GLY A 95 -11.62 -11.44 16.25
CA GLY A 95 -11.05 -12.13 17.42
C GLY A 95 -10.75 -11.14 18.55
N ASP A 96 -10.17 -11.64 19.66
CA ASP A 96 -9.90 -10.85 20.88
C ASP A 96 -9.00 -9.60 20.66
N ASN A 97 -8.27 -9.56 19.54
CA ASN A 97 -7.40 -8.43 19.14
C ASN A 97 -7.91 -7.68 17.89
N PHE A 98 -9.23 -7.70 17.61
CA PHE A 98 -9.77 -6.98 16.45
C PHE A 98 -9.47 -5.47 16.56
N VAL A 99 -8.63 -4.97 15.67
CA VAL A 99 -8.33 -3.54 15.59
C VAL A 99 -9.29 -2.89 14.62
N THR A 100 -9.99 -1.86 15.09
CA THR A 100 -10.78 -0.97 14.24
C THR A 100 -9.86 0.13 13.75
N VAL A 101 -9.59 0.17 12.45
CA VAL A 101 -8.77 1.22 11.85
C VAL A 101 -9.60 2.51 11.81
N THR A 102 -9.07 3.55 12.43
CA THR A 102 -9.62 4.91 12.38
C THR A 102 -9.40 5.53 11.00
N ARG A 103 -10.09 6.64 10.71
CA ARG A 103 -9.89 7.36 9.45
C ARG A 103 -8.44 7.88 9.36
N GLU A 104 -7.92 8.37 10.47
CA GLU A 104 -6.58 8.93 10.59
C GLU A 104 -5.51 7.86 10.32
N GLU A 105 -5.61 6.69 10.96
CA GLU A 105 -4.72 5.55 10.68
C GLU A 105 -4.84 5.06 9.23
N CYS A 106 -6.02 5.18 8.63
CA CYS A 106 -6.24 4.85 7.23
C CYS A 106 -5.54 5.83 6.29
N ASP A 107 -5.62 7.14 6.57
CA ASP A 107 -4.91 8.18 5.83
C ASP A 107 -3.39 7.96 5.94
N GLU A 108 -2.87 7.66 7.13
CA GLU A 108 -1.45 7.30 7.32
C GLU A 108 -1.03 6.09 6.48
N CYS A 109 -1.87 5.05 6.38
CA CYS A 109 -1.60 3.90 5.50
C CYS A 109 -1.48 4.30 4.03
N LEU A 110 -2.34 5.22 3.56
CA LEU A 110 -2.32 5.72 2.18
C LEU A 110 -1.07 6.54 1.92
N GLU A 111 -0.66 7.41 2.85
CA GLU A 111 0.58 8.19 2.74
C GLU A 111 1.81 7.27 2.61
N ILE A 112 1.89 6.23 3.44
CA ILE A 112 2.99 5.26 3.37
C ILE A 112 2.97 4.50 2.03
N MET A 113 1.79 4.10 1.57
CA MET A 113 1.63 3.43 0.28
C MET A 113 2.10 4.30 -0.88
N TYR A 114 1.70 5.58 -0.94
CA TYR A 114 2.13 6.49 -2.00
C TYR A 114 3.63 6.79 -1.93
N ALA A 115 4.21 6.95 -0.75
CA ALA A 115 5.66 7.07 -0.59
C ALA A 115 6.41 5.83 -1.15
N VAL A 116 5.85 4.63 -0.98
CA VAL A 116 6.40 3.40 -1.59
C VAL A 116 6.27 3.44 -3.12
N ILE A 117 5.12 3.88 -3.65
CA ILE A 117 4.89 4.01 -5.10
C ILE A 117 5.92 4.97 -5.71
N ASP A 118 6.14 6.13 -5.11
CA ASP A 118 7.09 7.13 -5.60
C ASP A 118 8.53 6.63 -5.60
N ALA A 119 8.96 5.98 -4.51
CA ALA A 119 10.28 5.37 -4.43
C ALA A 119 10.45 4.29 -5.50
N VAL A 120 9.43 3.44 -5.69
CA VAL A 120 9.44 2.38 -6.69
C VAL A 120 9.45 2.96 -8.11
N HIS A 121 8.66 3.97 -8.41
CA HIS A 121 8.65 4.64 -9.71
C HIS A 121 9.99 5.30 -10.03
N SER A 122 10.60 5.97 -9.05
CA SER A 122 11.95 6.55 -9.17
C SER A 122 12.99 5.47 -9.51
N LEU A 123 12.93 4.33 -8.82
CA LEU A 123 13.83 3.21 -9.06
C LEU A 123 13.57 2.56 -10.43
N ARG A 124 12.31 2.33 -10.79
CA ARG A 124 11.93 1.78 -12.10
C ARG A 124 12.41 2.67 -13.24
N ALA A 125 12.27 4.00 -13.10
CA ALA A 125 12.79 4.96 -14.06
C ALA A 125 14.32 4.85 -14.22
N LYS A 126 15.06 4.74 -13.10
CA LYS A 126 16.52 4.52 -13.11
C LYS A 126 16.92 3.26 -13.90
N TYR A 127 16.10 2.21 -13.82
CA TYR A 127 16.32 0.94 -14.51
C TYR A 127 15.66 0.83 -15.89
N ASN A 128 15.09 1.92 -16.43
CA ASN A 128 14.34 1.93 -17.69
C ASN A 128 13.19 0.91 -17.74
N LEU A 129 12.57 0.65 -16.59
CA LEU A 129 11.38 -0.18 -16.47
C LEU A 129 10.12 0.66 -16.72
N PRO A 130 9.07 0.08 -17.32
CA PRO A 130 7.83 0.81 -17.60
C PRO A 130 7.12 1.20 -16.30
N CYS A 131 6.61 2.43 -16.26
CA CYS A 131 5.75 2.94 -15.19
C CYS A 131 4.44 3.46 -15.80
N GLN A 132 3.34 3.27 -15.09
CA GLN A 132 2.08 3.95 -15.35
C GLN A 132 2.05 5.27 -14.56
N GLU A 133 1.43 6.29 -15.12
CA GLU A 133 1.14 7.52 -14.36
C GLU A 133 0.18 7.18 -13.22
N VAL A 134 0.50 7.67 -12.03
CA VAL A 134 -0.31 7.49 -10.82
C VAL A 134 -0.66 8.87 -10.30
N GLU A 135 -1.96 9.11 -10.13
CA GLU A 135 -2.48 10.27 -9.41
C GLU A 135 -2.75 9.83 -7.96
N GLU A 136 -2.20 10.56 -7.00
CA GLU A 136 -2.48 10.32 -5.58
C GLU A 136 -3.92 10.70 -5.24
N ARG A 137 -4.60 9.82 -4.51
CA ARG A 137 -5.98 10.01 -4.05
C ARG A 137 -6.10 9.57 -2.60
N TYR A 138 -6.77 10.41 -1.81
CA TYR A 138 -6.98 10.25 -0.38
C TYR A 138 -8.48 10.28 -0.04
N ILE A 139 -8.82 9.92 1.20
CA ILE A 139 -10.20 9.87 1.68
C ILE A 139 -10.77 11.31 1.74
N CYS A 140 -11.88 11.58 1.05
CA CYS A 140 -12.51 12.90 1.07
C CYS A 140 -13.27 13.15 2.39
N GLN A 141 -13.19 14.35 2.95
CA GLN A 141 -13.91 14.74 4.17
C GLN A 141 -15.44 14.85 3.98
N SER A 142 -15.94 15.07 2.76
CA SER A 142 -17.34 15.51 2.54
C SER A 142 -18.37 14.39 2.46
N THR A 143 -18.02 13.16 2.09
CA THR A 143 -19.03 12.17 1.70
C THR A 143 -19.78 11.51 2.86
N TYR A 144 -19.26 11.56 4.09
CA TYR A 144 -19.87 10.84 5.23
C TYR A 144 -20.88 11.65 6.04
N LEU A 145 -20.67 12.97 6.17
CA LEU A 145 -21.55 13.84 6.95
C LEU A 145 -22.79 14.28 6.15
N ASP A 146 -22.68 14.38 4.83
CA ASP A 146 -23.77 14.85 3.97
C ASP A 146 -24.90 13.81 3.80
N GLU A 147 -24.62 12.52 3.96
CA GLU A 147 -25.63 11.45 3.86
C GLU A 147 -26.36 11.18 5.19
N GLN A 148 -25.69 11.34 6.33
CA GLN A 148 -26.29 11.24 7.67
C GLN A 148 -27.22 12.44 7.97
N GLN A 149 -26.90 13.63 7.47
CA GLN A 149 -27.80 14.79 7.58
C GLN A 149 -29.04 14.69 6.67
N LYS A 150 -28.99 13.91 5.59
CA LYS A 150 -30.14 13.66 4.71
C LYS A 150 -31.10 12.58 5.19
N THR A 151 -30.65 11.70 6.09
CA THR A 151 -31.45 10.56 6.59
C THR A 151 -31.92 10.70 8.03
N GLY A 152 -31.39 11.65 8.80
CA GLY A 152 -31.79 11.93 10.19
C GLY A 152 -32.89 12.99 10.39
N GLY A 153 -33.63 13.35 9.34
CA GLY A 153 -34.68 14.37 9.40
C GLY A 153 -36.07 13.81 9.14
N LEU A 154 -36.61 13.04 10.07
CA LEU A 154 -38.05 12.77 10.25
C LEU A 154 -38.35 12.46 11.72
#